data_AF-A0A382CRW9-F1
#
_entry.id   AF-A0A382CRW9-F1
#
_cell.length_a   1.000
_cell.length_b   1.000
_cell.length_c   1.000
_cell.angle_alpha   90.00
_cell.angle_beta   90.00
_cell.angle_gamma   90.00
#
_symmetry.space_group_name_H-M   'P 1'
#
loop_
_entity.id
_entity.type
_entity.pdbx_description
1 polymer ?
#
loop_
_entity_poly.entity_id
_entity_poly.type
_entity_poly.pdbx_seq_one_letter_code
_entity_poly.pdbx_strand_id
1 'polypeptide(L)'
;MTSIEGSGVTLSNQWPPAQIALTPGKRVLFLTKDLGLIRKQLYEGLDLHMEDLGVDDLLDDINTDVMTPAWVCFDHEPGIIAENAYAGLVYEGRRVFEPRALLDGGFEAIVSGHRKGTGSSRETAAQCERWSGIRIVIAASFAPIHERNNINLGQLMGDYGMLRRLQAGESISLDEFTSEYDPVTRLIIENGGILPFAKKLRDGEIGLPELTTEPRPMTMVEKMVANKLLGQNGAARYVKPGDAVLSQVDGGYSHEFTTAQVHEFLKQEYGDDYSLPNPAKYAVFEDHLLYATGVPRFGRFTEKIQTLRDMQNVFQQHTGVRDYSAEDGISPGICHQVAREEFIDVGDFIQATDSHTCMGGATNALAYGVGSTEYANLVHNQFAFVQVPESIRFELVGALDPGCTAKDVILHILWKYAAESETLDRSMEFGGPGLASLSMDERATLCNMATECSAKTGICEPDNLTVDWLMKRRSGLSEEDVRSAFVLPDEGAEYHGGVHAIDLSQIRPMVAHPGKPDEGIPSDPTNGAYIDELGEVSIDIAYAGSCTAGKDDDFAYYAQVTEAALEAGMTIPEGVACYIQYGSKTVKDLSERNGWSEMFE
;
A
#
# COMPACT_ATOMS: atom_id res chain seq x y z
N MET A 1 -23.57 9.89 -40.47
CA MET A 1 -24.55 8.78 -40.36
C MET A 1 -23.72 7.51 -40.38
N THR A 2 -23.41 6.84 -39.27
CA THR A 2 -24.07 6.68 -37.97
C THR A 2 -22.99 6.65 -36.89
N SER A 3 -23.17 7.49 -35.86
CA SER A 3 -22.41 7.53 -34.61
C SER A 3 -22.73 6.30 -33.78
N ILE A 4 -21.70 5.61 -33.29
CA ILE A 4 -21.82 4.68 -32.16
C ILE A 4 -21.68 5.57 -30.92
N GLU A 5 -22.81 5.90 -30.32
CA GLU A 5 -22.87 6.51 -28.99
C GLU A 5 -22.30 5.49 -28.00
N GLY A 6 -21.12 5.80 -27.45
CA GLY A 6 -20.62 5.11 -26.27
C GLY A 6 -21.61 5.31 -25.14
N SER A 7 -22.01 4.21 -24.51
CA SER A 7 -22.83 4.18 -23.30
C SER A 7 -22.03 4.76 -22.12
N GLY A 8 -21.83 6.07 -22.14
CA GLY A 8 -21.52 6.84 -20.96
C GLY A 8 -22.75 6.80 -20.06
N VAL A 9 -22.60 6.21 -18.89
CA VAL A 9 -23.54 6.46 -17.79
C VAL A 9 -23.44 7.96 -17.51
N THR A 10 -24.36 8.73 -18.06
CA THR A 10 -24.57 10.13 -17.66
C THR A 10 -25.02 10.12 -16.21
N LEU A 11 -24.09 10.32 -15.28
CA LEU A 11 -24.37 10.70 -13.89
C LEU A 11 -24.99 12.11 -13.90
N SER A 12 -26.28 12.19 -14.23
CA SER A 12 -26.99 13.46 -14.43
C SER A 12 -27.55 14.07 -13.13
N ASN A 13 -26.89 13.85 -11.99
CA ASN A 13 -27.02 14.58 -10.73
C ASN A 13 -25.70 14.40 -9.96
N GLN A 14 -25.18 15.45 -9.33
CA GLN A 14 -23.97 15.38 -8.50
C GLN A 14 -24.07 14.20 -7.51
N TRP A 15 -23.11 13.28 -7.56
CA TRP A 15 -22.95 12.21 -6.59
C TRP A 15 -21.95 12.63 -5.51
N PRO A 16 -22.19 12.31 -4.23
CA PRO A 16 -23.40 11.71 -3.68
C PRO A 16 -24.57 12.71 -3.51
N PRO A 17 -25.84 12.27 -3.64
CA PRO A 17 -26.99 13.11 -3.33
C PRO A 17 -27.14 13.30 -1.82
N ALA A 18 -27.83 14.36 -1.39
CA ALA A 18 -28.09 14.63 0.04
C ALA A 18 -28.90 13.54 0.76
N GLN A 19 -29.58 12.69 -0.02
CA GLN A 19 -30.49 11.64 0.41
C GLN A 19 -30.18 10.38 -0.42
N ILE A 20 -29.73 9.33 0.25
CA ILE A 20 -29.29 8.06 -0.32
C ILE A 20 -30.42 7.05 -0.18
N ALA A 21 -30.86 6.50 -1.31
CA ALA A 21 -31.80 5.39 -1.37
C ALA A 21 -31.34 4.42 -2.46
N LEU A 22 -31.73 3.15 -2.33
CA LEU A 22 -31.52 2.18 -3.42
C LEU A 22 -32.34 2.60 -4.64
N THR A 23 -31.69 2.66 -5.79
CA THR A 23 -32.32 3.00 -7.07
C THR A 23 -33.35 1.92 -7.42
N PRO A 24 -34.60 2.28 -7.76
CA PRO A 24 -35.61 1.29 -8.14
C PRO A 24 -35.11 0.35 -9.26
N GLY A 25 -35.19 -0.95 -9.00
CA GLY A 25 -34.74 -1.99 -9.93
C GLY A 25 -33.25 -2.36 -9.85
N LYS A 26 -32.45 -1.66 -9.04
CA LYS A 26 -31.11 -2.12 -8.66
C LYS A 26 -31.18 -3.10 -7.50
N ARG A 27 -30.21 -4.00 -7.43
CA ARG A 27 -30.10 -5.05 -6.40
C ARG A 27 -28.87 -4.85 -5.51
N VAL A 28 -28.84 -5.61 -4.42
CA VAL A 28 -27.70 -5.70 -3.50
C VAL A 28 -27.02 -7.04 -3.71
N LEU A 29 -25.69 -7.05 -3.88
CA LEU A 29 -24.92 -8.29 -3.99
C LEU A 29 -24.33 -8.67 -2.64
N PHE A 30 -24.71 -9.84 -2.13
CA PHE A 30 -24.15 -10.41 -0.90
C PHE A 30 -23.04 -11.41 -1.25
N LEU A 31 -21.83 -11.12 -0.82
CA LEU A 31 -20.68 -12.03 -0.91
C LEU A 31 -20.78 -13.04 0.23
N THR A 32 -21.44 -14.17 -0.02
CA THR A 32 -21.72 -15.22 0.97
C THR A 32 -20.67 -16.33 0.95
N LYS A 33 -20.44 -17.00 2.08
CA LYS A 33 -19.62 -18.21 2.16
C LYS A 33 -20.21 -19.37 1.34
N ASP A 34 -21.54 -19.41 1.18
CA ASP A 34 -22.20 -20.25 0.18
C ASP A 34 -22.06 -19.62 -1.22
N LEU A 35 -21.02 -20.02 -1.95
CA LEU A 35 -20.75 -19.53 -3.31
C LEU A 35 -21.90 -19.80 -4.29
N GLY A 36 -22.78 -20.76 -4.00
CA GLY A 36 -24.00 -21.01 -4.77
C GLY A 36 -25.01 -19.87 -4.67
N LEU A 37 -25.13 -19.23 -3.50
CA LEU A 37 -25.99 -18.04 -3.32
C LEU A 37 -25.45 -16.84 -4.08
N ILE A 38 -24.11 -16.67 -4.15
CA ILE A 38 -23.51 -15.64 -5.01
C ILE A 38 -23.92 -15.87 -6.47
N ARG A 39 -23.76 -17.10 -6.98
CA ARG A 39 -24.11 -17.43 -8.39
C ARG A 39 -25.59 -17.18 -8.69
N LYS A 40 -26.49 -17.56 -7.80
CA LYS A 40 -27.93 -17.32 -7.98
C LYS A 40 -28.26 -15.82 -8.05
N GLN A 41 -27.58 -14.98 -7.27
CA GLN A 41 -27.74 -13.53 -7.37
C GLN A 41 -27.26 -13.01 -8.73
N LEU A 42 -26.07 -13.44 -9.17
CA LEU A 42 -25.47 -13.01 -10.43
C LEU A 42 -26.27 -13.43 -11.67
N TYR A 43 -26.77 -14.67 -11.70
CA TYR A 43 -27.26 -15.29 -12.95
C TYR A 43 -28.74 -15.69 -12.95
N GLU A 44 -29.35 -15.87 -11.77
CA GLU A 44 -30.73 -16.38 -11.66
C GLU A 44 -31.71 -15.32 -11.13
N GLY A 45 -31.23 -14.10 -10.86
CA GLY A 45 -32.08 -13.01 -10.38
C GLY A 45 -32.44 -13.10 -8.90
N LEU A 46 -31.76 -13.96 -8.12
CA LEU A 46 -31.96 -14.01 -6.67
C LEU A 46 -31.66 -12.64 -6.06
N ASP A 47 -32.55 -12.18 -5.20
CA ASP A 47 -32.44 -10.93 -4.46
C ASP A 47 -32.48 -11.28 -2.98
N LEU A 48 -31.36 -11.07 -2.30
CA LEU A 48 -31.21 -11.41 -0.88
C LEU A 48 -31.42 -10.17 -0.02
N HIS A 49 -31.87 -10.39 1.21
CA HIS A 49 -32.02 -9.33 2.20
C HIS A 49 -31.11 -9.56 3.40
N MET A 50 -30.59 -8.47 3.98
CA MET A 50 -29.74 -8.53 5.17
C MET A 50 -30.49 -9.07 6.41
N GLU A 51 -31.81 -9.18 6.37
CA GLU A 51 -32.62 -9.83 7.41
C GLU A 51 -32.59 -11.36 7.34
N ASP A 52 -32.25 -11.93 6.17
CA ASP A 52 -32.21 -13.38 5.94
C ASP A 52 -30.83 -13.99 6.22
N LEU A 53 -29.81 -13.16 6.48
CA LEU A 53 -28.42 -13.57 6.63
C LEU A 53 -27.81 -13.03 7.93
N GLY A 54 -26.97 -13.84 8.56
CA GLY A 54 -26.02 -13.39 9.58
C GLY A 54 -24.73 -12.85 8.95
N VAL A 55 -24.00 -12.03 9.71
CA VAL A 55 -22.67 -11.55 9.28
C VAL A 55 -21.72 -12.73 9.06
N ASP A 56 -21.84 -13.77 9.88
CA ASP A 56 -21.02 -14.98 9.77
C ASP A 56 -21.30 -15.81 8.52
N ASP A 57 -22.41 -15.56 7.81
CA ASP A 57 -22.73 -16.20 6.52
C ASP A 57 -21.99 -15.53 5.35
N LEU A 58 -21.36 -14.36 5.59
CA LEU A 58 -20.69 -13.55 4.58
C LEU A 58 -19.18 -13.86 4.49
N LEU A 59 -18.61 -13.69 3.31
CA LEU A 59 -17.17 -13.81 3.08
C LEU A 59 -16.43 -12.74 3.89
N ASP A 60 -15.41 -13.19 4.60
CA ASP A 60 -14.55 -12.37 5.44
C ASP A 60 -13.12 -12.37 4.87
N ASP A 61 -12.29 -11.44 5.29
CA ASP A 61 -10.91 -11.28 4.85
C ASP A 61 -10.74 -11.32 3.33
N ILE A 62 -11.66 -10.62 2.63
CA ILE A 62 -11.67 -10.57 1.17
C ILE A 62 -10.40 -9.85 0.71
N ASN A 63 -9.41 -10.63 0.30
CA ASN A 63 -8.13 -10.13 -0.18
C ASN A 63 -8.29 -9.45 -1.56
N THR A 64 -7.55 -8.37 -1.81
CA THR A 64 -7.53 -7.68 -3.10
C THR A 64 -7.13 -8.57 -4.28
N ASP A 65 -6.40 -9.67 -4.08
CA ASP A 65 -6.13 -10.71 -5.08
C ASP A 65 -7.38 -11.54 -5.45
N VAL A 66 -8.32 -11.72 -4.52
CA VAL A 66 -9.61 -12.37 -4.82
C VAL A 66 -10.46 -11.45 -5.70
N MET A 67 -10.44 -10.15 -5.40
CA MET A 67 -11.17 -9.11 -6.14
C MET A 67 -10.58 -8.88 -7.53
N THR A 68 -9.26 -8.68 -7.62
CA THR A 68 -8.52 -8.42 -8.85
C THR A 68 -7.17 -9.15 -8.79
N PRO A 69 -7.09 -10.42 -9.25
CA PRO A 69 -5.83 -11.16 -9.28
C PRO A 69 -4.86 -10.49 -10.25
N ALA A 70 -3.55 -10.72 -10.09
CA ALA A 70 -2.49 -10.01 -10.81
C ALA A 70 -2.72 -9.83 -12.32
N TRP A 71 -3.25 -10.86 -13.01
CA TRP A 71 -3.49 -10.78 -14.44
C TRP A 71 -4.62 -9.82 -14.87
N VAL A 72 -5.55 -9.52 -13.97
CA VAL A 72 -6.59 -8.49 -14.17
C VAL A 72 -5.96 -7.10 -14.11
N CYS A 73 -4.92 -6.93 -13.29
CA CYS A 73 -4.15 -5.69 -13.19
C CYS A 73 -3.23 -5.44 -14.41
N PHE A 74 -3.24 -6.33 -15.40
CA PHE A 74 -2.59 -6.08 -16.70
C PHE A 74 -3.43 -5.17 -17.61
N ASP A 75 -4.66 -4.85 -17.21
CA ASP A 75 -5.45 -3.77 -17.78
C ASP A 75 -5.29 -2.50 -16.93
N HIS A 76 -5.36 -1.32 -17.58
CA HIS A 76 -5.25 -0.02 -16.91
C HIS A 76 -6.55 0.80 -16.95
N GLU A 77 -7.42 0.54 -17.94
CA GLU A 77 -8.72 1.22 -18.04
C GLU A 77 -9.67 0.64 -16.99
N PRO A 78 -10.21 1.47 -16.07
CA PRO A 78 -11.07 0.99 -14.99
C PRO A 78 -12.31 0.21 -15.49
N GLY A 79 -12.84 0.58 -16.65
CA GLY A 79 -13.97 -0.12 -17.28
C GLY A 79 -13.63 -1.55 -17.72
N ILE A 80 -12.40 -1.79 -18.19
CA ILE A 80 -11.92 -3.13 -18.58
C ILE A 80 -11.60 -3.98 -17.35
N ILE A 81 -10.99 -3.35 -16.33
CA ILE A 81 -10.73 -3.99 -15.03
C ILE A 81 -12.04 -4.49 -14.41
N ALA A 82 -13.11 -3.68 -14.47
CA ALA A 82 -14.44 -4.04 -13.96
C ALA A 82 -15.06 -5.27 -14.64
N GLU A 83 -14.70 -5.58 -15.90
CA GLU A 83 -15.16 -6.80 -16.56
C GLU A 83 -14.66 -8.08 -15.86
N ASN A 84 -13.60 -7.98 -15.05
CA ASN A 84 -13.04 -9.12 -14.34
C ASN A 84 -13.06 -8.95 -12.82
N ALA A 85 -14.02 -8.18 -12.30
CA ALA A 85 -14.28 -8.10 -10.86
C ALA A 85 -14.48 -9.50 -10.25
N TYR A 86 -13.84 -9.74 -9.11
CA TYR A 86 -13.86 -10.99 -8.35
C TYR A 86 -13.36 -12.22 -9.11
N ALA A 87 -12.46 -12.03 -10.09
CA ALA A 87 -11.93 -13.14 -10.87
C ALA A 87 -11.08 -14.15 -10.09
N GLY A 88 -10.59 -13.79 -8.90
CA GLY A 88 -9.85 -14.68 -8.01
C GLY A 88 -10.76 -15.61 -7.19
N LEU A 89 -12.07 -15.34 -7.13
CA LEU A 89 -13.01 -16.22 -6.44
C LEU A 89 -13.36 -17.43 -7.31
N VAL A 90 -12.73 -18.58 -7.02
CA VAL A 90 -12.84 -19.82 -7.80
C VAL A 90 -13.48 -20.92 -6.95
N TYR A 91 -14.46 -21.62 -7.53
CA TYR A 91 -15.12 -22.79 -6.96
C TYR A 91 -15.11 -23.94 -7.97
N GLU A 92 -14.65 -25.12 -7.55
CA GLU A 92 -14.53 -26.32 -8.41
C GLU A 92 -13.81 -26.05 -9.75
N GLY A 93 -12.75 -25.24 -9.70
CA GLY A 93 -11.94 -24.89 -10.88
C GLY A 93 -12.59 -23.90 -11.84
N ARG A 94 -13.72 -23.29 -11.47
CA ARG A 94 -14.41 -22.25 -12.25
C ARG A 94 -14.57 -20.97 -11.46
N ARG A 95 -14.51 -19.83 -12.15
CA ARG A 95 -14.79 -18.53 -11.53
C ARG A 95 -16.25 -18.50 -11.05
N VAL A 96 -16.46 -18.02 -9.83
CA VAL A 96 -17.80 -17.70 -9.31
C VAL A 96 -18.37 -16.53 -10.12
N PHE A 97 -17.53 -15.52 -10.40
CA PHE A 97 -17.82 -14.38 -11.24
C PHE A 97 -17.23 -14.58 -12.64
N GLU A 98 -18.05 -14.97 -13.61
CA GLU A 98 -17.72 -14.92 -15.03
C GLU A 98 -17.44 -13.49 -15.51
N PRO A 99 -16.76 -13.30 -16.66
CA PRO A 99 -16.54 -11.96 -17.21
C PRO A 99 -17.83 -11.15 -17.28
N ARG A 100 -17.75 -9.89 -16.83
CA ARG A 100 -18.84 -8.91 -16.74
C ARG A 100 -19.98 -9.26 -15.79
N ALA A 101 -19.88 -10.32 -14.99
CA ALA A 101 -20.99 -10.74 -14.11
C ALA A 101 -21.43 -9.66 -13.11
N LEU A 102 -20.48 -8.92 -12.51
CA LEU A 102 -20.80 -7.81 -11.61
C LEU A 102 -21.34 -6.61 -12.39
N LEU A 103 -20.62 -6.22 -13.45
CA LEU A 103 -20.93 -5.09 -14.33
C LEU A 103 -22.33 -5.17 -14.94
N ASP A 104 -22.74 -6.34 -15.43
CA ASP A 104 -24.03 -6.57 -16.08
C ASP A 104 -25.13 -6.97 -15.06
N GLY A 105 -24.76 -7.23 -13.80
CA GLY A 105 -25.64 -7.78 -12.77
C GLY A 105 -26.69 -6.82 -12.20
N GLY A 106 -26.57 -5.52 -12.52
CA GLY A 106 -27.51 -4.49 -12.07
C GLY A 106 -27.46 -4.21 -10.57
N PHE A 107 -26.31 -4.43 -9.95
CA PHE A 107 -26.10 -4.17 -8.53
C PHE A 107 -25.73 -2.71 -8.28
N GLU A 108 -26.02 -2.23 -7.08
CA GLU A 108 -25.68 -0.88 -6.64
C GLU A 108 -25.00 -0.85 -5.26
N ALA A 109 -25.23 -1.89 -4.46
CA ALA A 109 -24.52 -2.11 -3.21
C ALA A 109 -23.89 -3.51 -3.19
N ILE A 110 -22.78 -3.65 -2.48
CA ILE A 110 -22.11 -4.93 -2.24
C ILE A 110 -21.86 -5.13 -0.75
N VAL A 111 -22.05 -6.37 -0.27
CA VAL A 111 -22.06 -6.70 1.16
C VAL A 111 -21.03 -7.80 1.43
N SER A 112 -20.16 -7.55 2.41
CA SER A 112 -19.09 -8.44 2.87
C SER A 112 -19.23 -8.68 4.39
N GLY A 113 -18.47 -9.62 4.93
CA GLY A 113 -18.47 -9.98 6.34
C GLY A 113 -17.66 -9.03 7.22
N HIS A 114 -16.90 -9.57 8.18
CA HIS A 114 -16.27 -8.76 9.23
C HIS A 114 -15.21 -7.79 8.71
N ARG A 115 -14.44 -8.15 7.68
CA ARG A 115 -13.36 -7.34 7.11
C ARG A 115 -13.29 -7.48 5.60
N LYS A 116 -13.13 -6.34 4.91
CA LYS A 116 -13.02 -6.27 3.43
C LYS A 116 -11.74 -5.57 2.98
N GLY A 117 -11.10 -6.10 1.94
CA GLY A 117 -10.04 -5.41 1.19
C GLY A 117 -8.63 -5.57 1.76
N THR A 118 -8.33 -6.73 2.36
CA THR A 118 -6.99 -7.01 2.92
C THR A 118 -5.95 -7.22 1.81
N GLY A 119 -4.67 -7.02 2.14
CA GLY A 119 -3.54 -7.28 1.23
C GLY A 119 -3.02 -6.05 0.50
N SER A 120 -2.70 -6.21 -0.79
CA SER A 120 -2.01 -5.19 -1.62
C SER A 120 -2.79 -3.88 -1.73
N SER A 121 -2.08 -2.75 -1.82
CA SER A 121 -2.61 -1.39 -1.99
C SER A 121 -3.36 -1.15 -3.31
N ARG A 122 -3.41 -2.14 -4.21
CA ARG A 122 -3.99 -2.02 -5.55
C ARG A 122 -5.40 -1.44 -5.51
N GLU A 123 -5.55 -0.23 -6.02
CA GLU A 123 -6.84 0.46 -6.08
C GLU A 123 -7.81 -0.24 -7.03
N THR A 124 -7.31 -1.04 -7.98
CA THR A 124 -8.08 -1.88 -8.90
C THR A 124 -9.17 -2.69 -8.22
N ALA A 125 -8.95 -3.10 -6.97
CA ALA A 125 -9.94 -3.84 -6.19
C ALA A 125 -11.20 -3.00 -5.92
N ALA A 126 -11.06 -1.73 -5.52
CA ALA A 126 -12.18 -0.82 -5.35
C ALA A 126 -12.71 -0.31 -6.70
N GLN A 127 -11.82 -0.05 -7.67
CA GLN A 127 -12.21 0.39 -9.01
C GLN A 127 -13.13 -0.64 -9.69
N CYS A 128 -12.85 -1.94 -9.60
CA CYS A 128 -13.65 -2.94 -10.28
C CYS A 128 -15.11 -2.96 -9.78
N GLU A 129 -15.35 -2.61 -8.51
CA GLU A 129 -16.70 -2.43 -7.96
C GLU A 129 -17.34 -1.12 -8.43
N ARG A 130 -16.63 0.01 -8.29
CA ARG A 130 -17.15 1.32 -8.70
C ARG A 130 -17.55 1.35 -10.17
N TRP A 131 -16.68 0.87 -11.06
CA TRP A 131 -16.97 0.84 -12.50
C TRP A 131 -17.95 -0.25 -12.89
N SER A 132 -18.24 -1.22 -12.01
CA SER A 132 -19.39 -2.13 -12.15
C SER A 132 -20.73 -1.52 -11.70
N GLY A 133 -20.72 -0.28 -11.21
CA GLY A 133 -21.93 0.43 -10.76
C GLY A 133 -22.21 0.31 -9.26
N ILE A 134 -21.30 -0.25 -8.47
CA ILE A 134 -21.41 -0.28 -7.02
C ILE A 134 -21.11 1.11 -6.46
N ARG A 135 -22.07 1.68 -5.73
CA ARG A 135 -21.98 3.01 -5.11
C ARG A 135 -21.90 2.94 -3.58
N ILE A 136 -22.36 1.84 -3.00
CA ILE A 136 -22.42 1.62 -1.55
C ILE A 136 -21.71 0.30 -1.22
N VAL A 137 -20.77 0.32 -0.29
CA VAL A 137 -20.03 -0.86 0.17
C VAL A 137 -20.36 -1.10 1.64
N ILE A 138 -20.79 -2.32 1.97
CA ILE A 138 -21.22 -2.71 3.31
C ILE A 138 -20.30 -3.81 3.85
N ALA A 139 -19.75 -3.61 5.03
CA ALA A 139 -18.96 -4.58 5.79
C ALA A 139 -18.98 -4.20 7.29
N ALA A 140 -18.47 -5.05 8.18
CA ALA A 140 -18.29 -4.65 9.58
C ALA A 140 -17.08 -3.73 9.76
N SER A 141 -16.04 -3.91 8.94
CA SER A 141 -14.84 -3.09 8.91
C SER A 141 -14.15 -3.18 7.54
N PHE A 142 -13.28 -2.22 7.25
CA PHE A 142 -12.51 -2.13 6.02
C PHE A 142 -11.01 -2.10 6.36
N ALA A 143 -10.19 -2.72 5.53
CA ALA A 143 -8.74 -2.53 5.64
C ALA A 143 -8.40 -1.05 5.32
N PRO A 144 -7.51 -0.37 6.07
CA PRO A 144 -7.33 1.08 5.97
C PRO A 144 -7.03 1.61 4.56
N ILE A 145 -6.20 0.90 3.79
CA ILE A 145 -5.88 1.31 2.40
C ILE A 145 -7.10 1.11 1.48
N HIS A 146 -7.86 0.03 1.67
CA HIS A 146 -9.05 -0.22 0.88
C HIS A 146 -10.16 0.79 1.19
N GLU A 147 -10.36 1.13 2.46
CA GLU A 147 -11.26 2.20 2.88
C GLU A 147 -10.92 3.53 2.19
N ARG A 148 -9.64 3.93 2.27
CA ARG A 148 -9.13 5.14 1.64
C ARG A 148 -9.32 5.14 0.13
N ASN A 149 -9.12 4.00 -0.53
CA ASN A 149 -9.39 3.85 -1.97
C ASN A 149 -10.89 4.05 -2.29
N ASN A 150 -11.81 3.51 -1.48
CA ASN A 150 -13.25 3.74 -1.66
C ASN A 150 -13.61 5.23 -1.47
N ILE A 151 -13.05 5.89 -0.45
CA ILE A 151 -13.22 7.33 -0.18
C ILE A 151 -12.74 8.17 -1.36
N ASN A 152 -11.52 7.91 -1.85
CA ASN A 152 -10.92 8.62 -2.97
C ASN A 152 -11.75 8.46 -4.24
N LEU A 153 -12.38 7.30 -4.41
CA LEU A 153 -13.29 6.98 -5.49
C LEU A 153 -14.74 7.46 -5.23
N GLY A 154 -15.04 8.08 -4.10
CA GLY A 154 -16.38 8.61 -3.79
C GLY A 154 -17.45 7.52 -3.60
N GLN A 155 -17.08 6.28 -3.29
CA GLN A 155 -18.02 5.26 -2.86
C GLN A 155 -18.42 5.52 -1.40
N LEU A 156 -19.70 5.30 -1.08
CA LEU A 156 -20.17 5.38 0.29
C LEU A 156 -19.93 4.05 0.99
N MET A 157 -19.50 4.10 2.25
CA MET A 157 -19.37 2.93 3.10
C MET A 157 -20.39 3.01 4.22
N GLY A 158 -20.99 1.89 4.58
CA GLY A 158 -22.01 1.86 5.63
C GLY A 158 -22.10 0.52 6.31
N ASP A 159 -22.94 0.47 7.34
CA ASP A 159 -23.14 -0.73 8.15
C ASP A 159 -24.37 -1.55 7.71
N TYR A 160 -24.52 -2.74 8.31
CA TYR A 160 -25.65 -3.62 8.05
C TYR A 160 -27.02 -3.04 8.48
N GLY A 161 -27.03 -2.11 9.43
CA GLY A 161 -28.23 -1.39 9.88
C GLY A 161 -28.72 -0.41 8.82
N MET A 162 -27.82 0.39 8.26
CA MET A 162 -28.09 1.26 7.12
C MET A 162 -28.60 0.44 5.94
N LEU A 163 -27.97 -0.70 5.64
CA LEU A 163 -28.43 -1.58 4.56
C LEU A 163 -29.87 -2.06 4.77
N ARG A 164 -30.24 -2.51 5.97
CA ARG A 164 -31.62 -2.96 6.27
C ARG A 164 -32.64 -1.84 6.02
N ARG A 165 -32.32 -0.62 6.42
CA ARG A 165 -33.17 0.56 6.21
C ARG A 165 -33.31 0.91 4.73
N LEU A 166 -32.19 0.91 4.00
CA LEU A 166 -32.19 1.09 2.54
C LEU A 166 -33.03 0.01 1.82
N GLN A 167 -32.90 -1.26 2.20
CA GLN A 167 -33.70 -2.36 1.65
C GLN A 167 -35.18 -2.26 2.02
N ALA A 168 -35.52 -1.65 3.15
CA ALA A 168 -36.90 -1.31 3.54
C ALA A 168 -37.49 -0.12 2.76
N GLY A 169 -36.72 0.47 1.83
CA GLY A 169 -37.13 1.62 1.02
C GLY A 169 -36.94 2.97 1.71
N GLU A 170 -36.20 3.01 2.81
CA GLU A 170 -35.84 4.26 3.47
C GLU A 170 -34.81 5.04 2.65
N SER A 171 -34.93 6.37 2.69
CA SER A 171 -33.89 7.29 2.23
C SER A 171 -33.10 7.77 3.43
N ILE A 172 -31.79 7.51 3.44
CA ILE A 172 -30.87 7.86 4.51
C ILE A 172 -30.15 9.16 4.15
N SER A 173 -29.96 10.07 5.12
CA SER A 173 -29.20 11.29 4.86
C SER A 173 -27.74 10.99 4.59
N LEU A 174 -27.11 11.72 3.66
CA LEU A 174 -25.67 11.62 3.41
C LEU A 174 -24.83 11.82 4.68
N ASP A 175 -25.26 12.73 5.56
CA ASP A 175 -24.63 12.96 6.88
C ASP A 175 -24.51 11.68 7.72
N GLU A 176 -25.45 10.74 7.58
CA GLU A 176 -25.38 9.48 8.34
C GLU A 176 -24.22 8.59 7.87
N PHE A 177 -23.86 8.65 6.57
CA PHE A 177 -22.70 7.95 6.02
C PHE A 177 -21.39 8.67 6.29
N THR A 178 -21.42 9.99 6.55
CA THR A 178 -20.21 10.81 6.58
C THR A 178 -19.87 11.38 7.95
N SER A 179 -20.76 11.29 8.94
CA SER A 179 -20.62 11.93 10.25
C SER A 179 -19.56 11.30 11.16
N GLU A 180 -19.18 10.04 10.92
CA GLU A 180 -18.10 9.37 11.66
C GLU A 180 -16.71 9.81 11.22
N TYR A 181 -16.60 10.32 9.99
CA TYR A 181 -15.35 10.75 9.41
C TYR A 181 -14.95 12.13 9.91
N ASP A 182 -13.63 12.37 9.89
CA ASP A 182 -13.10 13.69 10.14
C ASP A 182 -13.62 14.71 9.10
N PRO A 183 -13.57 16.03 9.40
CA PRO A 183 -14.21 17.03 8.54
C PRO A 183 -13.65 17.10 7.12
N VAL A 184 -12.39 16.70 6.88
CA VAL A 184 -11.81 16.74 5.52
C VAL A 184 -12.18 15.48 4.74
N THR A 185 -12.09 14.29 5.34
CA THR A 185 -12.58 13.04 4.74
C THR A 185 -14.05 13.17 4.37
N ARG A 186 -14.86 13.73 5.28
CA ARG A 186 -16.26 14.05 5.02
C ARG A 186 -16.41 14.93 3.76
N LEU A 187 -15.64 16.02 3.65
CA LEU A 187 -15.66 16.87 2.45
C LEU A 187 -15.25 16.12 1.18
N ILE A 188 -14.28 15.21 1.26
CA ILE A 188 -13.87 14.39 0.10
C ILE A 188 -15.06 13.52 -0.37
N ILE A 189 -15.70 12.80 0.55
CA ILE A 189 -16.83 11.91 0.25
C ILE A 189 -18.02 12.73 -0.29
N GLU A 190 -18.41 13.80 0.39
CA GLU A 190 -19.56 14.63 0.04
C GLU A 190 -19.40 15.34 -1.31
N ASN A 191 -18.17 15.43 -1.84
CA ASN A 191 -17.89 15.99 -3.15
C ASN A 191 -17.69 14.93 -4.24
N GLY A 192 -17.84 13.64 -3.93
CA GLY A 192 -17.78 12.55 -4.91
C GLY A 192 -16.39 11.97 -5.12
N GLY A 193 -15.49 12.15 -4.15
CA GLY A 193 -14.11 11.64 -4.17
C GLY A 193 -13.06 12.74 -4.24
N ILE A 194 -11.79 12.33 -4.20
CA ILE A 194 -10.66 13.24 -3.96
C ILE A 194 -10.41 14.21 -5.13
N LEU A 195 -10.57 13.76 -6.37
CA LEU A 195 -10.36 14.59 -7.56
C LEU A 195 -11.43 15.71 -7.70
N PRO A 196 -12.74 15.42 -7.61
CA PRO A 196 -13.77 16.47 -7.53
C PRO A 196 -13.58 17.43 -6.35
N PHE A 197 -13.21 16.91 -5.18
CA PHE A 197 -12.89 17.73 -4.00
C PHE A 197 -11.72 18.69 -4.28
N ALA A 198 -10.61 18.19 -4.82
CA ALA A 198 -9.42 18.99 -5.11
C ALA A 198 -9.71 20.12 -6.10
N LYS A 199 -10.54 19.85 -7.11
CA LYS A 199 -11.01 20.86 -8.07
C LYS A 199 -11.78 21.98 -7.37
N LYS A 200 -12.79 21.64 -6.57
CA LYS A 200 -13.60 22.63 -5.82
C LYS A 200 -12.80 23.40 -4.78
N LEU A 201 -11.84 22.74 -4.12
CA LEU A 201 -10.92 23.40 -3.19
C LEU A 201 -10.06 24.46 -3.91
N ARG A 202 -9.47 24.10 -5.06
CA ARG A 202 -8.66 25.02 -5.88
C ARG A 202 -9.49 26.19 -6.41
N ASP A 203 -10.75 25.93 -6.78
CA ASP A 203 -11.67 26.95 -7.29
C ASP A 203 -12.25 27.84 -6.17
N GLY A 204 -11.92 27.56 -4.90
CA GLY A 204 -12.35 28.34 -3.74
C GLY A 204 -13.80 28.09 -3.30
N GLU A 205 -14.42 27.02 -3.80
CA GLU A 205 -15.80 26.62 -3.46
C GLU A 205 -15.87 25.92 -2.09
N ILE A 206 -14.75 25.35 -1.63
CA ILE A 206 -14.63 24.65 -0.35
C ILE A 206 -13.52 25.30 0.47
N GLY A 207 -13.79 25.55 1.75
CA GLY A 207 -12.78 25.90 2.74
C GLY A 207 -12.40 24.68 3.59
N LEU A 208 -11.14 24.60 3.98
CA LEU A 208 -10.69 23.60 4.94
C LEU A 208 -11.09 24.00 6.37
N PRO A 209 -11.38 23.02 7.25
CA PRO A 209 -11.55 23.28 8.67
C PRO A 209 -10.29 23.93 9.26
N GLU A 210 -10.48 24.84 10.21
CA GLU A 210 -9.35 25.44 10.92
C GLU A 210 -8.72 24.44 11.89
N LEU A 211 -7.41 24.25 11.79
CA LEU A 211 -6.64 23.46 12.74
C LEU A 211 -6.47 24.24 14.05
N THR A 212 -7.12 23.76 15.12
CA THR A 212 -7.18 24.40 16.45
C THR A 212 -6.34 23.68 17.50
N THR A 213 -5.47 22.76 17.08
CA THR A 213 -4.63 22.00 18.00
C THR A 213 -3.61 22.90 18.69
N GLU A 214 -3.72 22.96 20.02
CA GLU A 214 -2.87 23.74 20.91
C GLU A 214 -1.43 23.18 20.98
N PRO A 215 -0.44 23.97 21.41
CA PRO A 215 0.92 23.51 21.62
C PRO A 215 1.01 22.24 22.48
N ARG A 216 1.64 21.20 21.94
CA ARG A 216 1.87 19.91 22.60
C ARG A 216 3.18 19.26 22.14
N PRO A 217 3.77 18.35 22.94
CA PRO A 217 4.79 17.42 22.44
C PRO A 217 4.23 16.56 21.30
N MET A 218 5.05 16.37 20.28
CA MET A 218 4.70 15.62 19.09
C MET A 218 5.67 14.45 18.81
N THR A 219 5.15 13.34 18.30
CA THR A 219 5.94 12.22 17.77
C THR A 219 6.68 12.62 16.48
N MET A 220 7.53 11.76 15.92
CA MET A 220 8.19 12.07 14.63
C MET A 220 7.17 12.28 13.52
N VAL A 221 6.17 11.41 13.40
CA VAL A 221 5.16 11.52 12.34
C VAL A 221 4.30 12.77 12.52
N GLU A 222 3.88 13.09 13.73
CA GLU A 222 3.15 14.34 14.01
C GLU A 222 3.96 15.58 13.61
N LYS A 223 5.26 15.62 13.93
CA LYS A 223 6.15 16.71 13.50
C LYS A 223 6.31 16.79 12.00
N MET A 224 6.48 15.65 11.32
CA MET A 224 6.58 15.62 9.86
C MET A 224 5.32 16.16 9.20
N VAL A 225 4.14 15.74 9.67
CA VAL A 225 2.87 16.27 9.16
C VAL A 225 2.74 17.76 9.45
N ALA A 226 3.03 18.20 10.69
CA ALA A 226 2.97 19.61 11.10
C ALA A 226 3.88 20.51 10.23
N ASN A 227 5.09 20.03 9.92
CA ASN A 227 6.07 20.73 9.07
C ASN A 227 5.64 20.81 7.60
N LYS A 228 4.65 20.03 7.17
CA LYS A 228 4.20 19.94 5.77
C LYS A 228 2.78 20.46 5.55
N LEU A 229 2.10 20.95 6.58
CA LEU A 229 0.75 21.52 6.44
C LEU A 229 0.69 22.60 5.34
N LEU A 230 -0.36 22.63 4.53
CA LEU A 230 -0.56 23.75 3.60
C LEU A 230 -0.97 25.03 4.33
N GLY A 231 -0.53 26.19 3.83
CA GLY A 231 -0.94 27.51 4.38
C GLY A 231 -0.14 27.99 5.60
N GLN A 232 1.13 27.59 5.71
CA GLN A 232 1.93 27.77 6.93
C GLN A 232 2.18 29.22 7.33
N ASN A 233 2.23 30.20 6.41
CA ASN A 233 2.59 31.60 6.69
C ASN A 233 3.76 31.80 7.70
N GLY A 234 4.63 30.81 7.86
CA GLY A 234 5.72 30.77 8.85
C GLY A 234 5.33 30.53 10.32
N ALA A 235 4.07 30.22 10.65
CA ALA A 235 3.64 29.97 12.02
C ALA A 235 3.80 28.50 12.43
N ALA A 236 4.36 28.24 13.61
CA ALA A 236 4.38 26.91 14.20
C ALA A 236 2.94 26.42 14.42
N ARG A 237 2.65 25.23 13.89
CA ARG A 237 1.37 24.54 14.05
C ARG A 237 1.65 23.20 14.74
N TYR A 238 0.67 22.75 15.50
CA TYR A 238 0.72 21.47 16.20
C TYR A 238 -0.39 20.61 15.64
N VAL A 239 -0.16 19.32 15.60
CA VAL A 239 -1.17 18.32 15.24
C VAL A 239 -1.25 17.27 16.34
N LYS A 240 -2.33 16.51 16.34
CA LYS A 240 -2.54 15.34 17.18
C LYS A 240 -3.25 14.25 16.38
N PRO A 241 -3.30 12.99 16.86
CA PRO A 241 -3.96 11.94 16.14
C PRO A 241 -5.44 12.23 15.93
N GLY A 242 -5.95 11.88 14.76
CA GLY A 242 -7.31 12.20 14.31
C GLY A 242 -7.47 13.61 13.72
N ASP A 243 -6.49 14.51 13.84
CA ASP A 243 -6.52 15.77 13.09
C ASP A 243 -6.46 15.48 11.59
N ALA A 244 -7.29 16.18 10.84
CA ALA A 244 -7.42 16.01 9.41
C ALA A 244 -6.89 17.22 8.67
N VAL A 245 -5.88 16.99 7.84
CA VAL A 245 -5.08 18.07 7.26
C VAL A 245 -4.75 17.79 5.80
N LEU A 246 -4.42 18.87 5.07
CA LEU A 246 -3.74 18.76 3.79
C LEU A 246 -2.26 19.08 4.00
N SER A 247 -1.42 18.18 3.54
CA SER A 247 0.03 18.31 3.64
C SER A 247 0.68 18.30 2.27
N GLN A 248 1.68 19.16 2.09
CA GLN A 248 2.56 19.13 0.94
C GLN A 248 3.36 17.83 0.93
N VAL A 249 3.53 17.27 -0.26
CA VAL A 249 4.37 16.09 -0.49
C VAL A 249 5.70 16.55 -1.10
N ASP A 250 6.81 15.98 -0.65
CA ASP A 250 8.15 16.32 -1.14
C ASP A 250 8.53 15.52 -2.38
N GLY A 251 7.97 14.32 -2.52
CA GLY A 251 8.18 13.47 -3.69
C GLY A 251 7.30 12.24 -3.69
N GLY A 252 7.49 11.40 -4.70
CA GLY A 252 6.72 10.19 -4.84
C GLY A 252 7.10 9.42 -6.08
N TYR A 253 6.57 8.21 -6.22
CA TYR A 253 6.83 7.41 -7.41
C TYR A 253 5.70 6.45 -7.72
N SER A 254 5.70 5.97 -8.94
CA SER A 254 4.83 4.88 -9.38
C SER A 254 5.63 3.87 -10.19
N HIS A 255 5.04 2.72 -10.47
CA HIS A 255 5.63 1.66 -11.28
C HIS A 255 4.68 1.31 -12.45
N GLU A 256 5.13 0.50 -13.40
CA GLU A 256 4.59 0.48 -14.77
C GLU A 256 3.09 0.23 -14.89
N PHE A 257 2.52 -0.69 -14.11
CA PHE A 257 1.09 -1.00 -14.24
C PHE A 257 0.18 -0.02 -13.49
N THR A 258 0.67 0.66 -12.45
CA THR A 258 -0.08 1.71 -11.75
C THR A 258 0.11 3.07 -12.41
N THR A 259 1.26 3.32 -13.03
CA THR A 259 1.54 4.54 -13.80
C THR A 259 0.55 4.68 -14.96
N ALA A 260 0.25 3.57 -15.65
CA ALA A 260 -0.77 3.54 -16.69
C ALA A 260 -2.17 3.97 -16.17
N GLN A 261 -2.55 3.54 -14.96
CA GLN A 261 -3.80 3.95 -14.32
C GLN A 261 -3.79 5.42 -13.91
N VAL A 262 -2.68 5.89 -13.30
CA VAL A 262 -2.48 7.30 -12.92
C VAL A 262 -2.62 8.20 -14.15
N HIS A 263 -1.98 7.83 -15.27
CA HIS A 263 -2.09 8.54 -16.54
C HIS A 263 -3.54 8.65 -17.01
N GLU A 264 -4.28 7.54 -16.97
CA GLU A 264 -5.66 7.49 -17.42
C GLU A 264 -6.60 8.32 -16.52
N PHE A 265 -6.42 8.30 -15.20
CA PHE A 265 -7.20 9.16 -14.29
C PHE A 265 -6.93 10.65 -14.51
N LEU A 266 -5.68 11.03 -14.74
CA LEU A 266 -5.33 12.42 -15.04
C LEU A 266 -5.96 12.89 -16.35
N LYS A 267 -5.95 12.05 -17.38
CA LYS A 267 -6.62 12.34 -18.66
C LYS A 267 -8.13 12.47 -18.50
N GLN A 268 -8.77 11.55 -17.78
CA GLN A 268 -10.21 11.57 -17.55
C GLN A 268 -10.66 12.82 -16.80
N GLU A 269 -9.88 13.27 -15.80
CA GLU A 269 -10.24 14.41 -14.96
C GLU A 269 -9.83 15.77 -15.56
N TYR A 270 -8.65 15.86 -16.16
CA TYR A 270 -8.02 17.12 -16.57
C TYR A 270 -7.83 17.28 -18.08
N GLY A 271 -8.11 16.25 -18.87
CA GLY A 271 -7.92 16.23 -20.33
C GLY A 271 -6.56 15.69 -20.76
N ASP A 272 -6.40 15.44 -22.06
CA ASP A 272 -5.19 14.86 -22.65
C ASP A 272 -3.95 15.75 -22.57
N ASP A 273 -4.12 17.05 -22.30
CA ASP A 273 -3.07 18.07 -22.20
C ASP A 273 -2.73 18.46 -20.74
N TYR A 274 -3.08 17.60 -19.78
CA TYR A 274 -2.73 17.82 -18.37
C TYR A 274 -1.20 17.99 -18.17
N SER A 275 -0.80 18.60 -17.05
CA SER A 275 0.61 18.71 -16.69
C SER A 275 0.81 18.54 -15.19
N LEU A 276 2.01 18.14 -14.79
CA LEU A 276 2.36 17.97 -13.38
C LEU A 276 3.18 19.16 -12.89
N PRO A 277 2.81 19.80 -11.77
CA PRO A 277 3.70 20.74 -11.11
C PRO A 277 4.91 20.01 -10.52
N ASN A 278 6.10 20.57 -10.69
CA ASN A 278 7.36 20.03 -10.16
C ASN A 278 7.61 18.54 -10.52
N PRO A 279 7.59 18.16 -11.81
CA PRO A 279 7.69 16.75 -12.22
C PRO A 279 8.97 16.08 -11.73
N ALA A 280 10.04 16.86 -11.57
CA ALA A 280 11.31 16.40 -11.00
C ALA A 280 11.21 15.97 -9.53
N LYS A 281 10.07 16.10 -8.84
CA LYS A 281 9.84 15.50 -7.50
C LYS A 281 9.34 14.05 -7.58
N TYR A 282 8.85 13.64 -8.75
CA TYR A 282 8.22 12.35 -8.95
C TYR A 282 9.05 11.45 -9.85
N ALA A 283 8.78 10.15 -9.80
CA ALA A 283 9.51 9.16 -10.59
C ALA A 283 8.60 8.03 -11.08
N VAL A 284 9.01 7.37 -12.17
CA VAL A 284 8.42 6.11 -12.64
C VAL A 284 9.46 5.01 -12.65
N PHE A 285 9.05 3.77 -12.39
CA PHE A 285 9.90 2.60 -12.28
C PHE A 285 9.38 1.43 -13.13
N GLU A 286 10.27 0.69 -13.79
CA GLU A 286 9.92 -0.60 -14.40
C GLU A 286 10.61 -1.73 -13.64
N ASP A 287 9.91 -2.34 -12.69
CA ASP A 287 10.45 -3.40 -11.81
C ASP A 287 9.47 -4.57 -11.57
N HIS A 288 8.16 -4.36 -11.69
CA HIS A 288 7.13 -5.34 -11.32
C HIS A 288 6.84 -6.39 -12.40
N LEU A 289 6.92 -5.99 -13.67
CA LEU A 289 6.53 -6.78 -14.83
C LEU A 289 7.71 -7.22 -15.66
N LEU A 290 8.94 -6.85 -15.32
CA LEU A 290 10.15 -7.07 -16.12
C LEU A 290 10.28 -8.52 -16.64
N TYR A 291 10.12 -9.48 -15.74
CA TYR A 291 10.21 -10.91 -16.05
C TYR A 291 8.87 -11.58 -16.37
N ALA A 292 7.75 -10.85 -16.27
CA ALA A 292 6.41 -11.42 -16.37
C ALA A 292 6.17 -12.11 -17.72
N THR A 293 6.71 -11.56 -18.82
CA THR A 293 6.57 -12.12 -20.18
C THR A 293 7.34 -13.43 -20.38
N GLY A 294 8.33 -13.72 -19.52
CA GLY A 294 9.05 -15.00 -19.50
C GLY A 294 8.32 -16.11 -18.75
N VAL A 295 7.30 -15.78 -17.95
CA VAL A 295 6.55 -16.78 -17.16
C VAL A 295 5.48 -17.44 -18.05
N PRO A 296 5.50 -18.77 -18.25
CA PRO A 296 4.57 -19.44 -19.17
C PRO A 296 3.09 -19.15 -18.89
N ARG A 297 2.70 -19.03 -17.61
CA ARG A 297 1.31 -18.74 -17.20
C ARG A 297 0.82 -17.37 -17.65
N PHE A 298 1.73 -16.43 -17.89
CA PHE A 298 1.43 -15.05 -18.31
C PHE A 298 1.61 -14.82 -19.81
N GLY A 299 2.07 -15.81 -20.58
CA GLY A 299 2.34 -15.65 -22.02
C GLY A 299 1.14 -15.18 -22.85
N ARG A 300 -0.10 -15.45 -22.41
CA ARG A 300 -1.32 -14.95 -23.07
C ARG A 300 -1.61 -13.46 -22.83
N PHE A 301 -0.88 -12.83 -21.91
CA PHE A 301 -1.04 -11.42 -21.52
C PHE A 301 0.14 -10.54 -21.95
N THR A 302 1.09 -11.08 -22.71
CA THR A 302 2.30 -10.36 -23.14
C THR A 302 2.00 -9.02 -23.80
N GLU A 303 0.98 -8.94 -24.67
CA GLU A 303 0.58 -7.68 -25.30
C GLU A 303 0.05 -6.65 -24.29
N LYS A 304 -0.72 -7.11 -23.28
CA LYS A 304 -1.23 -6.23 -22.21
C LYS A 304 -0.09 -5.72 -21.33
N ILE A 305 0.81 -6.61 -20.94
CA ILE A 305 2.01 -6.26 -20.16
C ILE A 305 2.87 -5.24 -20.93
N GLN A 306 3.09 -5.46 -22.23
CA GLN A 306 3.83 -4.50 -23.05
C GLN A 306 3.11 -3.15 -23.15
N THR A 307 1.78 -3.16 -23.27
CA THR A 307 0.96 -1.92 -23.27
C THR A 307 1.20 -1.09 -22.00
N LEU A 308 1.27 -1.72 -20.82
CA LEU A 308 1.53 -1.02 -19.57
C LEU A 308 2.93 -0.37 -19.52
N ARG A 309 3.95 -1.08 -20.01
CA ARG A 309 5.31 -0.53 -20.14
C ARG A 309 5.36 0.66 -21.09
N ASP A 310 4.71 0.52 -22.25
CA ASP A 310 4.62 1.58 -23.24
C ASP A 310 3.90 2.81 -22.68
N MET A 311 2.83 2.60 -21.89
CA MET A 311 2.10 3.68 -21.23
C MET A 311 2.91 4.40 -20.15
N GLN A 312 3.75 3.70 -19.40
CA GLN A 312 4.68 4.36 -18.49
C GLN A 312 5.63 5.28 -19.25
N ASN A 313 6.19 4.81 -20.36
CA ASN A 313 7.07 5.63 -21.21
C ASN A 313 6.32 6.86 -21.76
N VAL A 314 5.07 6.69 -22.19
CA VAL A 314 4.22 7.80 -22.62
C VAL A 314 4.00 8.81 -21.49
N PHE A 315 3.64 8.34 -20.28
CA PHE A 315 3.46 9.19 -19.11
C PHE A 315 4.74 9.95 -18.75
N GLN A 316 5.88 9.27 -18.75
CA GLN A 316 7.19 9.86 -18.46
C GLN A 316 7.51 10.98 -19.45
N GLN A 317 7.38 10.72 -20.75
CA GLN A 317 7.66 11.71 -21.79
C GLN A 317 6.70 12.90 -21.74
N HIS A 318 5.42 12.63 -21.42
CA HIS A 318 4.38 13.64 -21.32
C HIS A 318 4.59 14.58 -20.13
N THR A 319 5.02 14.04 -18.99
CA THR A 319 5.10 14.78 -17.72
C THR A 319 6.50 15.27 -17.35
N GLY A 320 7.55 14.61 -17.84
CA GLY A 320 8.94 14.91 -17.52
C GLY A 320 9.39 14.48 -16.12
N VAL A 321 8.71 13.51 -15.50
CA VAL A 321 9.12 12.93 -14.22
C VAL A 321 10.44 12.17 -14.35
N ARG A 322 11.11 11.88 -13.22
CA ARG A 322 12.33 11.06 -13.21
C ARG A 322 12.05 9.69 -13.81
N ASP A 323 13.00 9.21 -14.61
CA ASP A 323 12.85 7.97 -15.37
C ASP A 323 13.78 6.89 -14.83
N TYR A 324 13.17 5.81 -14.33
CA TYR A 324 13.84 4.58 -13.93
C TYR A 324 13.22 3.38 -14.67
N SER A 325 12.83 3.58 -15.93
CA SER A 325 12.39 2.51 -16.83
C SER A 325 13.54 1.57 -17.19
N ALA A 326 13.22 0.36 -17.64
CA ALA A 326 14.23 -0.64 -17.93
C ALA A 326 14.94 -0.33 -19.27
N GLU A 327 16.26 -0.52 -19.29
CA GLU A 327 17.08 -0.41 -20.50
C GLU A 327 17.53 -1.81 -20.93
N ASP A 328 17.26 -2.18 -22.19
CA ASP A 328 17.57 -3.52 -22.74
C ASP A 328 17.07 -4.70 -21.87
N GLY A 329 15.91 -4.51 -21.22
CA GLY A 329 15.31 -5.51 -20.33
C GLY A 329 15.95 -5.60 -18.94
N ILE A 330 16.75 -4.60 -18.56
CA ILE A 330 17.40 -4.50 -17.25
C ILE A 330 16.82 -3.30 -16.48
N SER A 331 16.16 -3.59 -15.37
CA SER A 331 15.67 -2.56 -14.44
C SER A 331 16.83 -1.95 -13.64
N PRO A 332 16.78 -0.65 -13.29
CA PRO A 332 17.72 -0.05 -12.35
C PRO A 332 17.60 -0.63 -10.93
N GLY A 333 16.44 -1.21 -10.59
CA GLY A 333 16.20 -1.85 -9.29
C GLY A 333 14.75 -1.74 -8.84
N ILE A 334 14.48 -2.35 -7.70
CA ILE A 334 13.19 -2.29 -7.01
C ILE A 334 12.92 -0.85 -6.58
N CYS A 335 11.73 -0.34 -6.91
CA CYS A 335 11.39 1.08 -6.85
C CYS A 335 11.75 1.77 -5.52
N HIS A 336 11.33 1.22 -4.38
CA HIS A 336 11.60 1.84 -3.07
C HIS A 336 13.06 1.69 -2.62
N GLN A 337 13.80 0.68 -3.09
CA GLN A 337 15.25 0.57 -2.85
C GLN A 337 15.97 1.69 -3.58
N VAL A 338 15.69 1.85 -4.88
CA VAL A 338 16.31 2.90 -5.72
C VAL A 338 15.87 4.28 -5.25
N ALA A 339 14.60 4.49 -4.91
CA ALA A 339 14.10 5.78 -4.42
C ALA A 339 14.82 6.21 -3.14
N ARG A 340 15.00 5.30 -2.17
CA ARG A 340 15.79 5.54 -0.96
C ARG A 340 17.24 5.87 -1.32
N GLU A 341 17.84 5.11 -2.23
CA GLU A 341 19.23 5.30 -2.66
C GLU A 341 19.47 6.62 -3.41
N GLU A 342 18.46 7.20 -4.06
CA GLU A 342 18.66 8.30 -5.02
C GLU A 342 18.05 9.64 -4.58
N PHE A 343 16.84 9.66 -4.00
CA PHE A 343 16.10 10.93 -3.82
C PHE A 343 15.16 11.04 -2.60
N ILE A 344 15.04 10.03 -1.74
CA ILE A 344 14.35 10.18 -0.45
C ILE A 344 15.36 10.65 0.60
N ASP A 345 15.09 11.78 1.22
CA ASP A 345 15.96 12.41 2.22
C ASP A 345 15.27 12.56 3.59
N VAL A 346 16.05 12.97 4.59
CA VAL A 346 15.55 13.19 5.96
C VAL A 346 14.48 14.27 5.97
N GLY A 347 13.36 14.01 6.67
CA GLY A 347 12.26 14.95 6.84
C GLY A 347 11.34 15.07 5.62
N ASP A 348 11.56 14.27 4.58
CA ASP A 348 10.64 14.19 3.45
C ASP A 348 9.32 13.55 3.84
N PHE A 349 8.25 14.00 3.20
CA PHE A 349 6.99 13.28 3.10
C PHE A 349 6.84 12.70 1.68
N ILE A 350 6.86 11.38 1.57
CA ILE A 350 6.82 10.60 0.33
C ILE A 350 5.55 9.77 0.26
N GLN A 351 4.87 9.81 -0.88
CA GLN A 351 3.77 8.89 -1.19
C GLN A 351 3.98 8.27 -2.55
N ALA A 352 3.67 6.99 -2.69
CA ALA A 352 3.84 6.25 -3.94
C ALA A 352 2.77 5.17 -4.09
N THR A 353 2.64 4.60 -5.29
CA THR A 353 1.59 3.60 -5.57
C THR A 353 1.91 2.18 -5.10
N ASP A 354 2.99 2.02 -4.32
CA ASP A 354 3.47 0.75 -3.80
C ASP A 354 3.33 0.70 -2.27
N SER A 355 2.87 -0.42 -1.72
CA SER A 355 2.63 -0.56 -0.28
C SER A 355 3.91 -0.52 0.56
N HIS A 356 5.05 -0.93 0.01
CA HIS A 356 6.34 -1.01 0.71
C HIS A 356 7.15 0.29 0.64
N THR A 357 6.52 1.38 0.16
CA THR A 357 7.04 2.76 0.21
C THR A 357 7.50 3.16 1.61
N CYS A 358 6.90 2.58 2.66
CA CYS A 358 7.31 2.72 4.07
C CYS A 358 8.78 2.38 4.33
N MET A 359 9.47 1.67 3.44
CA MET A 359 10.93 1.51 3.49
C MET A 359 11.68 2.85 3.60
N GLY A 360 11.15 3.94 3.03
CA GLY A 360 11.73 5.28 3.12
C GLY A 360 11.86 5.79 4.57
N GLY A 361 11.09 5.25 5.51
CA GLY A 361 11.19 5.57 6.93
C GLY A 361 12.55 5.29 7.57
N ALA A 362 13.37 4.43 6.97
CA ALA A 362 14.71 4.16 7.44
C ALA A 362 15.63 5.40 7.39
N THR A 363 15.38 6.34 6.48
CA THR A 363 16.12 7.60 6.36
C THR A 363 15.48 8.74 7.14
N ASN A 364 14.60 8.45 8.11
CA ASN A 364 13.82 9.45 8.85
C ASN A 364 12.96 10.31 7.91
N ALA A 365 12.21 9.64 7.03
CA ALA A 365 11.18 10.25 6.18
C ALA A 365 9.80 9.66 6.52
N LEU A 366 8.73 10.44 6.35
CA LEU A 366 7.37 9.91 6.39
C LEU A 366 7.07 9.33 5.01
N ALA A 367 6.91 8.02 4.88
CA ALA A 367 6.74 7.38 3.58
C ALA A 367 5.68 6.29 3.63
N TYR A 368 4.67 6.30 2.75
CA TYR A 368 3.71 5.19 2.68
C TYR A 368 2.97 5.10 1.35
N GLY A 369 2.43 3.91 1.08
CA GLY A 369 1.72 3.60 -0.15
C GLY A 369 0.31 4.18 -0.22
N VAL A 370 -0.13 4.55 -1.42
CA VAL A 370 -1.48 5.06 -1.71
C VAL A 370 -2.03 4.48 -3.02
N GLY A 371 -3.33 4.59 -3.25
CA GLY A 371 -3.97 4.17 -4.50
C GLY A 371 -3.65 5.09 -5.69
N SER A 372 -3.95 4.63 -6.90
CA SER A 372 -3.68 5.36 -8.15
C SER A 372 -4.44 6.69 -8.25
N THR A 373 -5.69 6.78 -7.78
CA THR A 373 -6.47 8.04 -7.79
C THR A 373 -5.87 9.06 -6.83
N GLU A 374 -5.42 8.62 -5.65
CA GLU A 374 -4.76 9.50 -4.70
C GLU A 374 -3.40 9.98 -5.20
N TYR A 375 -2.63 9.07 -5.81
CA TYR A 375 -1.37 9.43 -6.44
C TYR A 375 -1.58 10.40 -7.60
N ALA A 376 -2.61 10.20 -8.44
CA ALA A 376 -2.99 11.18 -9.46
C ALA A 376 -3.31 12.55 -8.84
N ASN A 377 -4.07 12.58 -7.74
CA ASN A 377 -4.36 13.82 -7.03
C ASN A 377 -3.08 14.49 -6.51
N LEU A 378 -2.18 13.76 -5.85
CA LEU A 378 -0.99 14.36 -5.26
C LEU A 378 -0.03 14.91 -6.29
N VAL A 379 0.18 14.20 -7.41
CA VAL A 379 1.13 14.66 -8.44
C VAL A 379 0.59 15.87 -9.22
N HIS A 380 -0.72 15.96 -9.40
CA HIS A 380 -1.34 17.09 -10.11
C HIS A 380 -1.65 18.28 -9.18
N ASN A 381 -2.27 18.03 -8.03
CA ASN A 381 -2.73 19.08 -7.12
C ASN A 381 -1.75 19.39 -5.98
N GLN A 382 -0.61 18.69 -5.88
CA GLN A 382 0.52 18.98 -4.99
C GLN A 382 0.24 18.83 -3.49
N PHE A 383 -0.74 18.00 -3.12
CA PHE A 383 -1.05 17.73 -1.73
C PHE A 383 -1.51 16.30 -1.49
N ALA A 384 -1.23 15.82 -0.29
CA ALA A 384 -1.81 14.63 0.30
C ALA A 384 -2.89 15.04 1.31
N PHE A 385 -3.97 14.28 1.37
CA PHE A 385 -4.87 14.33 2.50
C PHE A 385 -4.33 13.42 3.60
N VAL A 386 -4.23 13.91 4.83
CA VAL A 386 -3.69 13.13 5.96
C VAL A 386 -4.64 13.27 7.14
N GLN A 387 -5.21 12.14 7.56
CA GLN A 387 -5.65 11.98 8.94
C GLN A 387 -4.42 11.59 9.75
N VAL A 388 -4.02 12.43 10.70
CA VAL A 388 -2.82 12.23 11.51
C VAL A 388 -2.98 10.91 12.28
N PRO A 389 -2.11 9.92 12.06
CA PRO A 389 -2.28 8.60 12.66
C PRO A 389 -1.86 8.62 14.14
N GLU A 390 -2.44 7.70 14.90
CA GLU A 390 -1.85 7.30 16.17
C GLU A 390 -0.44 6.70 15.95
N SER A 391 0.39 6.66 17.00
CA SER A 391 1.73 6.07 16.92
C SER A 391 1.96 5.03 18.01
N ILE A 392 2.81 4.05 17.71
CA ILE A 392 3.36 3.04 18.61
C ILE A 392 4.89 3.12 18.56
N ARG A 393 5.54 3.05 19.72
CA ARG A 393 6.99 3.22 19.83
C ARG A 393 7.67 1.90 20.20
N PHE A 394 8.69 1.54 19.44
CA PHE A 394 9.60 0.43 19.76
C PHE A 394 10.97 0.99 20.14
N GLU A 395 11.30 0.93 21.43
CA GLU A 395 12.59 1.30 22.01
C GLU A 395 13.53 0.10 21.95
N LEU A 396 14.43 0.09 20.97
CA LEU A 396 15.40 -0.97 20.80
C LEU A 396 16.54 -0.79 21.81
N VAL A 397 16.89 -1.85 22.54
CA VAL A 397 17.99 -1.87 23.51
C VAL A 397 18.89 -3.09 23.29
N GLY A 398 20.15 -2.99 23.70
CA GLY A 398 21.12 -4.05 23.46
C GLY A 398 21.59 -4.10 22.00
N ALA A 399 22.07 -5.27 21.58
CA ALA A 399 22.49 -5.55 20.20
C ALA A 399 22.09 -6.98 19.84
N LEU A 400 21.84 -7.24 18.56
CA LEU A 400 21.49 -8.57 18.07
C LEU A 400 22.65 -9.56 18.26
N ASP A 401 22.30 -10.83 18.49
CA ASP A 401 23.26 -11.92 18.29
C ASP A 401 23.71 -11.95 16.82
N PRO A 402 24.98 -12.29 16.51
CA PRO A 402 25.47 -12.36 15.12
C PRO A 402 24.69 -13.29 14.20
N GLY A 403 23.93 -14.26 14.75
CA GLY A 403 23.04 -15.13 13.99
C GLY A 403 21.65 -14.55 13.69
N CYS A 404 21.35 -13.34 14.17
CA CYS A 404 20.07 -12.66 14.01
C CYS A 404 20.21 -11.38 13.19
N THR A 405 19.11 -10.94 12.59
CA THR A 405 19.01 -9.72 11.79
C THR A 405 17.77 -8.91 12.18
N ALA A 406 17.65 -7.70 11.65
CA ALA A 406 16.42 -6.91 11.76
C ALA A 406 15.18 -7.63 11.21
N LYS A 407 15.33 -8.65 10.34
CA LYS A 407 14.21 -9.50 9.92
C LYS A 407 13.60 -10.23 11.11
N ASP A 408 14.41 -10.75 12.02
CA ASP A 408 13.96 -11.46 13.20
C ASP A 408 13.26 -10.51 14.19
N VAL A 409 13.75 -9.27 14.29
CA VAL A 409 13.12 -8.22 15.09
C VAL A 409 11.71 -7.90 14.58
N ILE A 410 11.54 -7.67 13.28
CA ILE A 410 10.21 -7.33 12.74
C ILE A 410 9.26 -8.54 12.71
N LEU A 411 9.77 -9.76 12.54
CA LEU A 411 8.98 -10.99 12.73
C LEU A 411 8.53 -11.18 14.18
N HIS A 412 9.37 -10.83 15.14
CA HIS A 412 8.98 -10.79 16.55
C HIS A 412 7.86 -9.77 16.78
N ILE A 413 7.98 -8.57 16.21
CA ILE A 413 6.95 -7.52 16.32
C ILE A 413 5.63 -7.96 15.67
N LEU A 414 5.70 -8.55 14.48
CA LEU A 414 4.55 -9.15 13.79
C LEU A 414 3.83 -10.15 14.69
N TRP A 415 4.58 -11.07 15.28
CA TRP A 415 4.02 -12.14 16.10
C TRP A 415 3.48 -11.67 17.45
N LYS A 416 4.11 -10.69 18.09
CA LYS A 416 3.78 -10.27 19.46
C LYS A 416 2.87 -9.05 19.55
N TYR A 417 2.82 -8.21 18.51
CA TYR A 417 2.08 -6.95 18.54
C TYR A 417 1.09 -6.87 17.39
N ALA A 418 1.53 -7.11 16.15
CA ALA A 418 0.63 -7.00 14.99
C ALA A 418 -0.44 -8.10 14.99
N ALA A 419 -0.11 -9.32 15.43
CA ALA A 419 -1.07 -10.42 15.63
C ALA A 419 -2.21 -10.04 16.61
N GLU A 420 -1.96 -9.12 17.53
CA GLU A 420 -2.93 -8.60 18.50
C GLU A 420 -3.54 -7.26 18.03
N SER A 421 -3.28 -6.85 16.78
CA SER A 421 -3.74 -5.59 16.17
C SER A 421 -3.21 -4.31 16.86
N GLU A 422 -2.15 -4.39 17.65
CA GLU A 422 -1.58 -3.23 18.35
C GLU A 422 -0.95 -2.21 17.39
N THR A 423 -0.58 -2.62 16.18
CA THR A 423 0.05 -1.76 15.16
C THR A 423 -0.94 -1.25 14.10
N LEU A 424 -2.21 -1.69 14.14
CA LEU A 424 -3.21 -1.42 13.10
C LEU A 424 -3.43 0.08 12.86
N ASP A 425 -3.16 0.53 11.64
CA ASP A 425 -3.22 1.93 11.16
C ASP A 425 -2.44 2.94 12.01
N ARG A 426 -1.49 2.46 12.82
CA ARG A 426 -0.57 3.31 13.58
C ARG A 426 0.72 3.55 12.82
N SER A 427 1.42 4.63 13.15
CA SER A 427 2.82 4.80 12.76
C SER A 427 3.71 4.03 13.73
N MET A 428 4.56 3.14 13.20
CA MET A 428 5.57 2.45 13.99
C MET A 428 6.84 3.30 14.05
N GLU A 429 7.13 3.88 15.20
CA GLU A 429 8.34 4.66 15.42
C GLU A 429 9.40 3.80 16.11
N PHE A 430 10.60 3.73 15.53
CA PHE A 430 11.74 2.98 16.06
C PHE A 430 12.81 3.93 16.56
N GLY A 431 13.30 3.67 17.77
CA GLY A 431 14.46 4.38 18.31
C GLY A 431 15.08 3.64 19.47
N GLY A 432 15.70 4.38 20.39
CA GLY A 432 16.44 3.80 21.51
C GLY A 432 17.88 3.44 21.16
N PRO A 433 18.73 3.19 22.18
CA PRO A 433 20.17 3.05 21.99
C PRO A 433 20.57 1.84 21.12
N GLY A 434 19.75 0.80 21.07
CA GLY A 434 19.99 -0.39 20.25
C GLY A 434 19.83 -0.13 18.74
N LEU A 435 19.07 0.90 18.34
CA LEU A 435 18.89 1.24 16.93
C LEU A 435 20.22 1.59 16.24
N ALA A 436 21.16 2.21 16.98
CA ALA A 436 22.50 2.54 16.50
C ALA A 436 23.38 1.31 16.20
N SER A 437 22.96 0.11 16.65
CA SER A 437 23.64 -1.15 16.30
C SER A 437 23.16 -1.72 14.95
N LEU A 438 22.01 -1.27 14.44
CA LEU A 438 21.44 -1.71 13.17
C LEU A 438 21.87 -0.76 12.05
N SER A 439 22.34 -1.34 10.94
CA SER A 439 22.70 -0.59 9.74
C SER A 439 21.50 0.11 9.10
N MET A 440 21.74 1.00 8.15
CA MET A 440 20.66 1.63 7.39
C MET A 440 19.86 0.64 6.55
N ASP A 441 20.46 -0.48 6.13
CA ASP A 441 19.77 -1.55 5.41
C ASP A 441 18.92 -2.41 6.36
N GLU A 442 19.42 -2.68 7.57
CA GLU A 442 18.61 -3.34 8.60
C GLU A 442 17.41 -2.48 9.04
N ARG A 443 17.58 -1.16 9.18
CA ARG A 443 16.49 -0.20 9.41
C ARG A 443 15.47 -0.20 8.28
N ALA A 444 15.93 -0.34 7.03
CA ALA A 444 15.05 -0.48 5.87
C ALA A 444 14.22 -1.76 5.94
N THR A 445 14.76 -2.87 6.45
CA THR A 445 13.97 -4.08 6.71
C THR A 445 12.88 -3.84 7.76
N LEU A 446 13.18 -3.13 8.86
CA LEU A 446 12.18 -2.78 9.87
C LEU A 446 11.03 -1.94 9.30
N CYS A 447 11.37 -0.87 8.57
CA CYS A 447 10.38 0.06 8.05
C CYS A 447 9.57 -0.51 6.89
N ASN A 448 10.20 -1.29 6.01
CA ASN A 448 9.54 -1.93 4.88
C ASN A 448 8.42 -2.89 5.34
N MET A 449 8.68 -3.68 6.38
CA MET A 449 7.71 -4.66 6.88
C MET A 449 6.65 -4.07 7.83
N ALA A 450 6.60 -2.74 8.00
CA ALA A 450 5.52 -2.08 8.71
C ALA A 450 4.16 -2.32 8.01
N THR A 451 4.16 -2.48 6.69
CA THR A 451 2.96 -2.82 5.91
C THR A 451 2.36 -4.16 6.34
N GLU A 452 3.16 -5.20 6.52
CA GLU A 452 2.70 -6.49 7.02
C GLU A 452 2.18 -6.40 8.46
N CYS A 453 2.68 -5.46 9.27
CA CYS A 453 2.13 -5.15 10.59
C CYS A 453 0.76 -4.42 10.52
N SER A 454 0.19 -4.23 9.33
CA SER A 454 -0.99 -3.38 9.10
C SER A 454 -0.81 -1.95 9.64
N ALA A 455 0.44 -1.50 9.80
CA ALA A 455 0.77 -0.16 10.22
C ALA A 455 0.68 0.80 9.04
N LYS A 456 0.47 2.08 9.33
CA LYS A 456 0.43 3.13 8.31
C LYS A 456 1.81 3.36 7.69
N THR A 457 2.85 3.31 8.51
CA THR A 457 4.26 3.46 8.12
C THR A 457 5.17 2.91 9.20
N GLY A 458 6.43 2.64 8.86
CA GLY A 458 7.54 2.55 9.81
C GLY A 458 8.45 3.76 9.66
N ILE A 459 9.09 4.22 10.74
CA ILE A 459 10.05 5.32 10.72
C ILE A 459 11.12 5.15 11.80
N CYS A 460 12.39 5.34 11.44
CA CYS A 460 13.51 5.30 12.38
C CYS A 460 13.96 6.71 12.79
N GLU A 461 14.44 6.85 14.01
CA GLU A 461 15.25 8.02 14.41
C GLU A 461 16.53 8.11 13.57
N PRO A 462 16.93 9.34 13.18
CA PRO A 462 18.16 9.55 12.43
C PRO A 462 19.36 9.62 13.38
N ASP A 463 20.53 9.18 12.91
CA ASP A 463 21.79 9.26 13.65
C ASP A 463 23.00 9.43 12.72
N ASN A 464 24.21 9.18 13.23
CA ASN A 464 25.42 9.28 12.43
C ASN A 464 25.46 8.26 11.28
N LEU A 465 24.84 7.07 11.42
CA LEU A 465 24.76 6.12 10.31
C LEU A 465 23.87 6.66 9.19
N THR A 466 22.81 7.39 9.54
CA THR A 466 21.97 8.10 8.56
C THR A 466 22.79 9.13 7.77
N VAL A 467 23.60 9.95 8.46
CA VAL A 467 24.50 10.92 7.81
C VAL A 467 25.50 10.21 6.90
N ASP A 468 26.24 9.24 7.42
CA ASP A 468 27.28 8.53 6.69
C ASP A 468 26.74 7.82 5.45
N TRP A 469 25.53 7.28 5.53
CA TRP A 469 24.86 6.60 4.43
C TRP A 469 24.40 7.58 3.33
N LEU A 470 23.83 8.72 3.72
CA LEU A 470 23.40 9.77 2.78
C LEU A 470 24.59 10.47 2.11
N MET A 471 25.65 10.80 2.85
CA MET A 471 26.84 11.47 2.28
C MET A 471 27.54 10.66 1.19
N LYS A 472 27.43 9.33 1.23
CA LYS A 472 27.95 8.45 0.17
C LYS A 472 27.11 8.47 -1.11
N ARG A 473 25.86 8.92 -1.04
CA ARG A 473 24.86 8.81 -2.12
C ARG A 473 24.36 10.17 -2.63
N ARG A 474 24.43 11.22 -1.82
CA ARG A 474 23.91 12.55 -2.12
C ARG A 474 25.06 13.52 -2.38
N SER A 475 25.52 13.60 -3.63
CA SER A 475 26.64 14.48 -3.99
C SER A 475 26.38 15.98 -3.81
N GLY A 476 25.11 16.38 -3.60
CA GLY A 476 24.68 17.77 -3.44
C GLY A 476 24.27 18.17 -2.01
N LEU A 477 24.28 17.25 -1.04
CA LEU A 477 23.91 17.55 0.35
C LEU A 477 25.17 17.63 1.22
N SER A 478 25.20 18.62 2.11
CA SER A 478 26.20 18.67 3.19
C SER A 478 25.71 17.92 4.43
N GLU A 479 26.63 17.55 5.31
CA GLU A 479 26.29 16.97 6.62
C GLU A 479 25.41 17.93 7.45
N GLU A 480 25.64 19.25 7.34
CA GLU A 480 24.82 20.26 8.02
C GLU A 480 23.38 20.27 7.51
N ASP A 481 23.19 20.18 6.19
CA ASP A 481 21.86 20.10 5.58
C ASP A 481 21.10 18.89 6.14
N VAL A 482 21.73 17.71 6.13
CA VAL A 482 21.14 16.46 6.61
C VAL A 482 20.78 16.55 8.10
N ARG A 483 21.72 16.99 8.94
CA ARG A 483 21.48 17.08 10.39
C ARG A 483 20.41 18.12 10.75
N SER A 484 20.35 19.22 10.01
CA SER A 484 19.34 20.26 10.23
C SER A 484 17.92 19.78 9.91
N ALA A 485 17.80 18.77 9.05
CA ALA A 485 16.53 18.17 8.67
C ALA A 485 16.08 17.04 9.61
N PHE A 486 16.90 16.63 10.59
CA PHE A 486 16.56 15.54 11.52
C PHE A 486 15.24 15.83 12.24
N VAL A 487 14.32 14.87 12.17
CA VAL A 487 13.07 14.89 12.92
C VAL A 487 13.15 13.86 14.03
N LEU A 488 13.26 14.35 15.26
CA LEU A 488 13.24 13.55 16.49
C LEU A 488 11.91 13.79 17.22
N PRO A 489 11.36 12.80 17.95
CA PRO A 489 10.16 13.02 18.76
C PRO A 489 10.44 14.02 19.89
N ASP A 490 9.42 14.75 20.34
CA ASP A 490 9.54 15.59 21.54
C ASP A 490 9.63 14.74 22.82
N GLU A 491 10.31 15.26 23.83
CA GLU A 491 10.22 14.71 25.18
C GLU A 491 8.76 14.79 25.66
N GLY A 492 8.21 13.64 26.08
CA GLY A 492 6.81 13.53 26.50
C GLY A 492 5.81 13.42 25.35
N ALA A 493 6.25 13.13 24.12
CA ALA A 493 5.36 12.72 23.03
C ALA A 493 4.51 11.49 23.44
N GLU A 494 3.25 11.49 23.03
CA GLU A 494 2.27 10.49 23.44
C GLU A 494 2.13 9.40 22.37
N TYR A 495 2.39 8.15 22.75
CA TYR A 495 2.22 6.99 21.88
C TYR A 495 0.99 6.19 22.31
N HIS A 496 -0.07 6.25 21.50
CA HIS A 496 -1.36 5.63 21.81
C HIS A 496 -1.27 4.10 21.81
N GLY A 497 -0.42 3.54 20.96
CA GLY A 497 -0.08 2.11 20.96
C GLY A 497 0.93 1.72 22.06
N GLY A 498 1.36 2.66 22.89
CA GLY A 498 2.36 2.44 23.94
C GLY A 498 3.82 2.57 23.49
N VAL A 499 4.71 2.48 24.47
CA VAL A 499 6.16 2.47 24.30
C VAL A 499 6.68 1.12 24.77
N HIS A 500 7.26 0.35 23.86
CA HIS A 500 7.64 -1.04 24.06
C HIS A 500 9.14 -1.21 23.92
N ALA A 501 9.79 -1.70 24.98
CA ALA A 501 11.22 -2.00 24.94
C ALA A 501 11.45 -3.38 24.28
N ILE A 502 12.27 -3.41 23.23
CA ILE A 502 12.70 -4.65 22.56
C ILE A 502 14.18 -4.87 22.87
N ASP A 503 14.47 -5.90 23.68
CA ASP A 503 15.84 -6.31 23.96
C ASP A 503 16.37 -7.16 22.81
N LEU A 504 17.23 -6.55 21.98
CA LEU A 504 17.82 -7.19 20.81
C LEU A 504 18.66 -8.43 21.18
N SER A 505 19.18 -8.50 22.41
CA SER A 505 19.95 -9.67 22.87
C SER A 505 19.09 -10.93 23.10
N GLN A 506 17.77 -10.77 23.16
CA GLN A 506 16.82 -11.86 23.36
C GLN A 506 16.16 -12.31 22.04
N ILE A 507 16.43 -11.61 20.94
CA ILE A 507 15.92 -11.99 19.62
C ILE A 507 16.65 -13.25 19.15
N ARG A 508 15.86 -14.21 18.66
CA ARG A 508 16.32 -15.49 18.12
C ARG A 508 15.99 -15.54 16.63
N PRO A 509 16.67 -16.39 15.84
CA PRO A 509 16.30 -16.58 14.44
C PRO A 509 14.85 -17.05 14.27
N MET A 510 14.11 -16.38 13.39
CA MET A 510 12.66 -16.53 13.21
C MET A 510 12.27 -16.68 11.74
N VAL A 511 11.11 -17.30 11.52
CA VAL A 511 10.39 -17.32 10.24
C VAL A 511 8.91 -17.06 10.47
N ALA A 512 8.19 -16.67 9.42
CA ALA A 512 6.72 -16.74 9.40
C ALA A 512 6.28 -18.12 8.87
N HIS A 513 5.59 -18.91 9.68
CA HIS A 513 5.05 -20.21 9.30
C HIS A 513 3.91 -20.04 8.27
N PRO A 514 3.79 -20.91 7.26
CA PRO A 514 2.72 -20.84 6.24
C PRO A 514 1.29 -21.09 6.77
N GLY A 515 1.09 -21.08 8.09
CA GLY A 515 -0.16 -21.46 8.73
C GLY A 515 -0.47 -22.96 8.63
N LYS A 516 -1.73 -23.30 8.87
CA LYS A 516 -2.32 -24.63 8.74
C LYS A 516 -3.73 -24.48 8.17
N PRO A 517 -3.87 -24.35 6.83
CA PRO A 517 -5.15 -24.05 6.21
C PRO A 517 -6.26 -25.06 6.56
N ASP A 518 -5.92 -26.34 6.70
CA ASP A 518 -6.86 -27.41 7.09
C ASP A 518 -7.35 -27.28 8.54
N GLU A 519 -6.61 -26.59 9.39
CA GLU A 519 -6.98 -26.25 10.77
C GLU A 519 -7.57 -24.82 10.87
N GLY A 520 -7.80 -24.15 9.73
CA GLY A 520 -8.35 -22.79 9.67
C GLY A 520 -7.35 -21.67 9.93
N ILE A 521 -6.05 -21.97 9.94
CA ILE A 521 -4.99 -20.96 10.12
C ILE A 521 -4.42 -20.62 8.73
N PRO A 522 -4.75 -19.47 8.13
CA PRO A 522 -4.24 -19.11 6.81
C PRO A 522 -2.74 -18.80 6.85
N SER A 523 -2.13 -18.76 5.67
CA SER A 523 -0.76 -18.22 5.51
C SER A 523 -0.80 -16.73 5.78
N ASP A 524 -0.10 -16.30 6.83
CA ASP A 524 -0.08 -14.92 7.29
C ASP A 524 1.31 -14.60 7.89
N PRO A 525 1.91 -13.42 7.63
CA PRO A 525 3.21 -13.04 8.18
C PRO A 525 3.25 -12.96 9.71
N THR A 526 2.10 -12.85 10.39
CA THR A 526 1.98 -12.84 11.86
C THR A 526 2.17 -14.22 12.49
N ASN A 527 2.23 -15.30 11.70
CA ASN A 527 2.46 -16.67 12.16
C ASN A 527 3.95 -16.92 12.54
N GLY A 528 4.53 -16.08 13.39
CA GLY A 528 5.93 -16.19 13.78
C GLY A 528 6.27 -17.51 14.47
N ALA A 529 7.43 -18.07 14.14
CA ALA A 529 7.98 -19.26 14.76
C ALA A 529 9.51 -19.15 14.89
N TYR A 530 10.07 -19.73 15.94
CA TYR A 530 11.52 -19.84 16.10
C TYR A 530 12.07 -21.01 15.29
N ILE A 531 13.20 -20.79 14.60
CA ILE A 531 13.76 -21.79 13.68
C ILE A 531 14.11 -23.10 14.41
N ASP A 532 14.66 -23.01 15.61
CA ASP A 532 15.06 -24.17 16.43
C ASP A 532 13.87 -24.96 17.01
N GLU A 533 12.64 -24.46 16.85
CA GLU A 533 11.41 -25.12 17.30
C GLU A 533 10.64 -25.83 16.16
N LEU A 534 11.04 -25.63 14.89
CA LEU A 534 10.35 -26.19 13.72
C LEU A 534 10.69 -27.66 13.43
N GLY A 535 11.79 -28.17 13.97
CA GLY A 535 12.30 -29.49 13.62
C GLY A 535 12.88 -29.53 12.20
N GLU A 536 12.79 -30.69 11.54
CA GLU A 536 13.29 -30.85 10.17
C GLU A 536 12.24 -30.44 9.13
N VAL A 537 12.60 -29.47 8.28
CA VAL A 537 11.77 -28.98 7.18
C VAL A 537 12.48 -29.23 5.85
N SER A 538 11.81 -29.90 4.91
CA SER A 538 12.32 -30.07 3.55
C SER A 538 12.13 -28.77 2.75
N ILE A 539 13.18 -28.35 2.05
CA ILE A 539 13.16 -27.15 1.19
C ILE A 539 13.26 -27.59 -0.26
N ASP A 540 12.28 -27.23 -1.09
CA ASP A 540 12.33 -27.46 -2.54
C ASP A 540 12.88 -26.23 -3.29
N ILE A 541 12.60 -25.02 -2.77
CA ILE A 541 13.01 -23.75 -3.36
C ILE A 541 13.52 -22.82 -2.27
N ALA A 542 14.71 -22.27 -2.45
CA ALA A 542 15.25 -21.14 -1.70
C ALA A 542 15.26 -19.90 -2.58
N TYR A 543 14.68 -18.80 -2.09
CA TYR A 543 14.64 -17.52 -2.79
C TYR A 543 15.24 -16.45 -1.87
N ALA A 544 16.38 -15.91 -2.28
CA ALA A 544 17.08 -14.82 -1.62
C ALA A 544 17.02 -13.59 -2.52
N GLY A 545 16.85 -12.40 -1.95
CA GLY A 545 16.50 -11.22 -2.74
C GLY A 545 15.02 -10.92 -2.71
N SER A 546 14.70 -9.63 -2.64
CA SER A 546 13.39 -9.02 -2.80
C SER A 546 13.54 -7.58 -2.32
N CYS A 547 12.41 -6.89 -2.30
CA CYS A 547 12.22 -5.62 -1.67
C CYS A 547 12.70 -5.59 -0.19
N THR A 548 12.59 -6.71 0.56
CA THR A 548 13.03 -6.79 1.97
C THR A 548 14.40 -7.41 2.18
N ALA A 549 15.02 -7.98 1.14
CA ALA A 549 16.16 -8.89 1.30
C ALA A 549 17.17 -8.82 0.14
N GLY A 550 17.23 -7.67 -0.55
CA GLY A 550 18.06 -7.45 -1.74
C GLY A 550 19.07 -6.31 -1.61
N LYS A 551 19.47 -5.95 -0.39
CA LYS A 551 20.29 -4.77 -0.08
C LYS A 551 21.77 -5.14 0.11
N ASP A 552 22.65 -4.15 0.31
CA ASP A 552 24.10 -4.38 0.41
C ASP A 552 24.44 -5.37 1.53
N ASP A 553 23.83 -5.19 2.71
CA ASP A 553 24.06 -6.06 3.86
C ASP A 553 23.46 -7.46 3.70
N ASP A 554 22.29 -7.58 3.05
CA ASP A 554 21.67 -8.90 2.80
C ASP A 554 22.62 -9.77 1.97
N PHE A 555 23.22 -9.19 0.93
CA PHE A 555 24.19 -9.87 0.08
C PHE A 555 25.49 -10.22 0.82
N ALA A 556 25.93 -9.36 1.73
CA ALA A 556 27.06 -9.68 2.61
C ALA A 556 26.74 -10.87 3.51
N TYR A 557 25.53 -10.96 4.06
CA TYR A 557 25.09 -12.12 4.87
C TYR A 557 24.98 -13.39 4.05
N TYR A 558 24.42 -13.32 2.83
CA TYR A 558 24.37 -14.46 1.91
C TYR A 558 25.78 -14.97 1.58
N ALA A 559 26.72 -14.06 1.33
CA ALA A 559 28.11 -14.41 1.07
C ALA A 559 28.77 -15.10 2.27
N GLN A 560 28.55 -14.60 3.49
CA GLN A 560 29.09 -15.23 4.72
C GLN A 560 28.59 -16.67 4.89
N VAL A 561 27.27 -16.91 4.70
CA VAL A 561 26.70 -18.25 4.81
C VAL A 561 27.22 -19.17 3.70
N THR A 562 27.33 -18.65 2.47
CA THR A 562 27.83 -19.40 1.32
C THR A 562 29.30 -19.77 1.48
N GLU A 563 30.14 -18.84 1.92
CA GLU A 563 31.56 -19.08 2.21
C GLU A 563 31.73 -20.18 3.26
N ALA A 564 31.01 -20.07 4.39
CA ALA A 564 31.04 -21.10 5.43
C ALA A 564 30.58 -22.48 4.92
N ALA A 565 29.56 -22.52 4.06
CA ALA A 565 29.10 -23.76 3.44
C ALA A 565 30.16 -24.37 2.51
N LEU A 566 30.79 -23.56 1.65
CA LEU A 566 31.85 -23.99 0.75
C LEU A 566 33.09 -24.48 1.52
N GLU A 567 33.49 -23.79 2.59
CA GLU A 567 34.58 -24.23 3.48
C GLU A 567 34.28 -25.58 4.16
N ALA A 568 33.01 -25.83 4.48
CA ALA A 568 32.54 -27.12 5.00
C ALA A 568 32.38 -28.20 3.90
N GLY A 569 32.65 -27.88 2.63
CA GLY A 569 32.47 -28.79 1.50
C GLY A 569 31.00 -29.06 1.15
N MET A 570 30.10 -28.16 1.55
CA MET A 570 28.67 -28.23 1.27
C MET A 570 28.35 -27.54 -0.05
N THR A 571 27.32 -28.05 -0.72
CA THR A 571 26.74 -27.48 -1.94
C THR A 571 25.22 -27.49 -1.80
N ILE A 572 24.53 -26.77 -2.69
CA ILE A 572 23.07 -26.81 -2.75
C ILE A 572 22.63 -28.28 -3.00
N PRO A 573 21.74 -28.85 -2.17
CA PRO A 573 21.34 -30.24 -2.32
C PRO A 573 20.66 -30.52 -3.67
N GLU A 574 20.81 -31.76 -4.18
CA GLU A 574 20.15 -32.19 -5.41
C GLU A 574 18.62 -32.05 -5.27
N GLY A 575 17.98 -31.41 -6.25
CA GLY A 575 16.54 -31.17 -6.26
C GLY A 575 16.09 -29.84 -5.64
N VAL A 576 16.99 -29.10 -4.99
CA VAL A 576 16.69 -27.76 -4.46
C VAL A 576 17.03 -26.69 -5.50
N ALA A 577 16.06 -25.84 -5.83
CA ALA A 577 16.31 -24.67 -6.66
C ALA A 577 16.65 -23.46 -5.77
N CYS A 578 17.79 -22.81 -6.01
CA CYS A 578 18.17 -21.57 -5.35
C CYS A 578 18.13 -20.41 -6.35
N TYR A 579 17.54 -19.29 -5.95
CA TYR A 579 17.46 -18.07 -6.75
C TYR A 579 17.93 -16.90 -5.91
N ILE A 580 18.76 -16.03 -6.51
CA ILE A 580 19.22 -14.79 -5.89
C ILE A 580 18.80 -13.60 -6.76
N GLN A 581 18.12 -12.61 -6.17
CA GLN A 581 17.70 -11.38 -6.83
C GLN A 581 18.36 -10.16 -6.18
N TYR A 582 19.08 -9.35 -6.96
CA TYR A 582 19.59 -8.05 -6.52
C TYR A 582 18.45 -7.04 -6.38
N GLY A 583 18.46 -6.25 -5.30
CA GLY A 583 17.47 -5.18 -5.08
C GLY A 583 17.71 -3.96 -5.98
N SER A 584 18.94 -3.73 -6.42
CA SER A 584 19.31 -2.65 -7.34
C SER A 584 20.59 -2.96 -8.11
N LYS A 585 20.87 -2.17 -9.16
CA LYS A 585 22.12 -2.24 -9.91
C LYS A 585 23.34 -1.96 -9.03
N THR A 586 23.22 -1.04 -8.07
CA THR A 586 24.31 -0.69 -7.15
C THR A 586 24.70 -1.88 -6.26
N VAL A 587 23.71 -2.64 -5.78
CA VAL A 587 23.92 -3.88 -5.02
C VAL A 587 24.56 -4.96 -5.90
N LYS A 588 24.11 -5.10 -7.16
CA LYS A 588 24.73 -6.02 -8.13
C LYS A 588 26.21 -5.69 -8.34
N ASP A 589 26.52 -4.43 -8.58
CA ASP A 589 27.89 -3.95 -8.79
C ASP A 589 28.76 -4.15 -7.53
N LEU A 590 28.19 -4.04 -6.33
CA LEU A 590 28.88 -4.39 -5.09
C LEU A 590 29.18 -5.89 -4.99
N SER A 591 28.18 -6.73 -5.26
CA SER A 591 28.30 -8.19 -5.23
C SER A 591 29.35 -8.70 -6.22
N GLU A 592 29.37 -8.16 -7.44
CA GLU A 592 30.38 -8.51 -8.45
C GLU A 592 31.79 -8.07 -8.02
N ARG A 593 31.94 -6.85 -7.51
CA ARG A 593 33.25 -6.34 -7.04
C ARG A 593 33.84 -7.16 -5.90
N ASN A 594 32.99 -7.69 -5.02
CA ASN A 594 33.41 -8.52 -3.90
C ASN A 594 33.54 -10.01 -4.26
N GLY A 595 33.23 -10.39 -5.50
CA GLY A 595 33.26 -11.79 -5.94
C GLY A 595 32.12 -12.65 -5.38
N TRP A 596 31.11 -12.05 -4.75
CA TRP A 596 29.97 -12.78 -4.18
C TRP A 596 29.12 -13.43 -5.26
N SER A 597 28.91 -12.75 -6.38
CA SER A 597 28.13 -13.30 -7.50
C SER A 597 28.75 -14.58 -8.07
N GLU A 598 30.09 -14.64 -8.17
CA GLU A 598 30.80 -15.85 -8.61
C GLU A 598 30.76 -16.94 -7.55
N MET A 599 30.76 -16.58 -6.27
CA MET A 599 30.66 -17.54 -5.16
C MET A 599 29.27 -18.21 -5.07
N PHE A 600 28.22 -17.50 -5.47
CA PHE A 600 26.85 -18.03 -5.45
C PHE A 600 26.53 -19.00 -6.59
N GLU A 601 27.26 -18.91 -7.71
CA GLU A 601 27.16 -19.79 -8.88
C GLU A 601 28.01 -21.06 -8.72
#